data_AF-A0A7I8CE01-F1
#
_entry.id   AF-A0A7I8CE01-F1
#
_cell.length_a   1.000
_cell.length_b   1.000
_cell.length_c   1.000
_cell.angle_alpha   90.00
_cell.angle_beta   90.00
_cell.angle_gamma   90.00
#
_symmetry.space_group_name_H-M   'P 1'
#
loop_
_entity.id
_entity.type
_entity.pdbx_description
1 polymer ?
#
loop_
_entity_poly.entity_id
_entity_poly.type
_entity_poly.pdbx_seq_one_letter_code
_entity_poly.pdbx_strand_id
1 'polypeptide(L)'
;MKRFHIALAVANLDESIADYSERLGQPPSAIVPGQYAMWRTDLLNFSINEKPEKAGQLRHVGFEDDAVEGYSSSTDVNGLEWELFSAAEQDRRIVSTYGVPVKS
;
A
#
# COMPACT_ATOMS: atom_id res chain seq x y z
N MET A 1 -11.93 12.04 -1.00
CA MET A 1 -12.06 11.27 0.26
C MET A 1 -10.66 10.92 0.74
N LYS A 2 -10.46 10.77 2.05
CA LYS A 2 -9.15 10.48 2.65
C LYS A 2 -9.12 9.08 3.24
N ARG A 3 -8.22 8.23 2.75
CA ARG A 3 -8.04 6.84 3.18
C ARG A 3 -6.73 6.71 3.93
N PHE A 4 -6.74 6.01 5.05
CA PHE A 4 -5.54 5.74 5.83
C PHE A 4 -4.62 4.80 5.03
N HIS A 5 -3.37 5.19 4.84
CA HIS A 5 -2.39 4.39 4.11
C HIS A 5 -1.45 3.65 5.05
N ILE A 6 -1.29 2.34 4.83
CA ILE A 6 -0.32 1.48 5.52
C ILE A 6 0.37 0.60 4.48
N ALA A 7 1.69 0.55 4.52
CA ALA A 7 2.49 -0.37 3.72
C ALA A 7 3.38 -1.26 4.61
N LEU A 8 3.31 -2.58 4.41
CA LEU A 8 4.14 -3.55 5.14
C LEU A 8 5.09 -4.30 4.20
N ALA A 9 6.25 -4.69 4.73
CA ALA A 9 7.08 -5.73 4.11
C ALA A 9 6.63 -7.11 4.57
N VAL A 10 6.54 -8.07 3.63
CA VAL A 10 6.13 -9.45 3.92
C VAL A 10 7.17 -10.46 3.44
N ALA A 11 7.15 -11.66 4.04
CA ALA A 11 8.08 -12.74 3.71
C ALA A 11 7.71 -13.48 2.42
N ASN A 12 6.42 -13.70 2.20
CA ASN A 12 5.89 -14.36 1.02
C ASN A 12 4.61 -13.65 0.61
N LEU A 13 4.52 -13.20 -0.65
CA LEU A 13 3.42 -12.40 -1.13
C LEU A 13 2.12 -13.21 -1.19
N ASP A 14 2.15 -14.43 -1.72
CA ASP A 14 0.94 -15.23 -1.96
C ASP A 14 0.29 -15.67 -0.65
N GLU A 15 1.09 -16.14 0.32
CA GLU A 15 0.61 -16.45 1.67
C GLU A 15 0.00 -15.22 2.35
N SER A 16 0.65 -14.06 2.17
CA SER A 16 0.18 -12.80 2.76
C SER A 16 -1.08 -12.28 2.07
N ILE A 17 -1.22 -12.44 0.75
CA ILE A 17 -2.44 -12.10 0.02
C ILE A 17 -3.61 -12.91 0.57
N ALA A 18 -3.43 -14.22 0.79
CA ALA A 18 -4.48 -15.07 1.36
C ALA A 18 -4.90 -14.59 2.76
N ASP A 19 -3.94 -14.39 3.67
CA ASP A 19 -4.20 -13.95 5.05
C ASP A 19 -4.85 -12.57 5.11
N TYR A 20 -4.29 -11.56 4.43
CA TYR A 20 -4.84 -10.20 4.49
C TYR A 20 -6.17 -10.07 3.75
N SER A 21 -6.42 -10.84 2.68
CA SER A 21 -7.73 -10.84 2.03
C SER A 21 -8.81 -11.43 2.93
N GLU A 22 -8.50 -12.46 3.72
CA GLU A 22 -9.42 -13.00 4.73
C GLU A 22 -9.72 -11.96 5.82
N ARG A 23 -8.68 -11.31 6.37
CA ARG A 23 -8.82 -10.27 7.40
C ARG A 23 -9.61 -9.05 6.93
N LEU A 24 -9.41 -8.65 5.68
CA LEU A 24 -10.06 -7.49 5.07
C LEU A 24 -11.42 -7.82 4.46
N GLY A 25 -11.75 -9.12 4.31
CA GLY A 25 -13.00 -9.57 3.71
C GLY A 25 -13.14 -9.27 2.21
N GLN A 26 -12.04 -8.97 1.52
CA GLN A 26 -12.02 -8.67 0.07
C GLN A 26 -10.67 -9.00 -0.57
N PRO A 27 -10.64 -9.32 -1.89
CA PRO A 27 -9.39 -9.52 -2.61
C PRO A 27 -8.63 -8.20 -2.83
N PRO A 28 -7.34 -8.25 -3.22
CA PRO A 28 -6.56 -7.07 -3.51
C PRO A 28 -7.10 -6.33 -4.73
N SER A 29 -7.18 -5.00 -4.67
CA SER A 29 -7.54 -4.14 -5.81
C SER A 29 -6.46 -4.12 -6.90
N ALA A 30 -5.20 -4.42 -6.55
CA ALA A 30 -4.09 -4.51 -7.48
C ALA A 30 -3.07 -5.57 -7.03
N ILE A 31 -2.57 -6.37 -7.97
CA ILE A 31 -1.52 -7.36 -7.74
C ILE A 31 -0.42 -7.20 -8.79
N VAL A 32 0.83 -7.15 -8.36
CA VAL A 32 2.00 -7.36 -9.22
C VAL A 32 2.66 -8.66 -8.75
N PRO A 33 2.57 -9.75 -9.53
CA PRO A 33 3.02 -11.09 -9.11
C PRO A 33 4.46 -11.09 -8.57
N GLY A 34 4.64 -11.71 -7.40
CA GLY A 34 5.93 -11.81 -6.71
C GLY A 34 6.53 -10.48 -6.21
N GLN A 35 5.78 -9.38 -6.26
CA GLN A 35 6.30 -8.05 -5.91
C GLN A 35 5.39 -7.28 -4.93
N TYR A 36 4.10 -7.17 -5.23
CA TYR A 36 3.22 -6.21 -4.59
C TYR A 36 1.76 -6.62 -4.60
N ALA A 37 1.02 -6.28 -3.54
CA ALA A 37 -0.43 -6.33 -3.52
C ALA A 37 -0.99 -5.14 -2.73
N MET A 38 -2.18 -4.67 -3.12
CA MET A 38 -2.85 -3.55 -2.48
C MET A 38 -4.35 -3.77 -2.40
N TRP A 39 -4.94 -3.37 -1.28
CA TRP A 39 -6.37 -3.29 -1.04
C TRP A 39 -6.75 -1.84 -0.83
N ARG A 40 -7.80 -1.42 -1.54
CA ARG A 40 -8.40 -0.11 -1.36
C ARG A 40 -9.87 -0.29 -0.94
N THR A 41 -10.22 0.30 0.19
CA THR A 41 -11.60 0.38 0.72
C THR A 41 -12.03 1.84 0.81
N ASP A 42 -13.17 2.13 1.43
CA ASP A 42 -13.61 3.51 1.66
C ASP A 42 -12.70 4.28 2.62
N LEU A 43 -12.07 3.59 3.58
CA LEU A 43 -11.27 4.22 4.64
C LEU A 43 -9.81 3.77 4.68
N LEU A 44 -9.46 2.72 3.94
CA LEU A 44 -8.14 2.08 4.01
C LEU A 44 -7.51 1.94 2.63
N ASN A 45 -6.23 2.26 2.57
CA ASN A 45 -5.32 1.93 1.50
C ASN A 45 -4.19 1.08 2.10
N PHE A 46 -4.35 -0.24 2.06
CA PHE A 46 -3.39 -1.17 2.64
C PHE A 46 -2.58 -1.82 1.53
N SER A 47 -1.26 -1.91 1.71
CA SER A 47 -0.40 -2.56 0.74
C SER A 47 0.70 -3.38 1.39
N ILE A 48 1.15 -4.37 0.64
CA ILE A 48 2.27 -5.22 1.01
C ILE A 48 3.22 -5.36 -0.17
N ASN A 49 4.51 -5.52 0.13
CA ASN A 49 5.49 -5.90 -0.87
C ASN A 49 6.41 -6.98 -0.32
N GLU A 50 6.81 -7.94 -1.16
CA GLU A 50 7.68 -9.04 -0.73
C GLU A 50 9.10 -8.54 -0.50
N LYS A 51 9.54 -8.56 0.77
CA LYS A 51 10.88 -8.24 1.27
C LYS A 51 11.17 -9.10 2.48
N PRO A 52 11.59 -10.37 2.28
CA PRO A 52 11.77 -11.33 3.37
C PRO A 52 12.67 -10.84 4.49
N GLU A 53 13.70 -10.08 4.16
CA GLU A 53 14.65 -9.50 5.10
C GLU A 53 14.07 -8.40 6.00
N LYS A 54 12.87 -7.91 5.69
CA LYS A 54 12.12 -6.89 6.47
C LYS A 54 10.71 -7.36 6.82
N ALA A 55 10.41 -8.65 6.72
CA ALA A 55 9.08 -9.17 6.97
C ALA A 55 8.52 -8.73 8.33
N GLY A 56 7.26 -8.30 8.36
CA GLY A 56 6.58 -7.81 9.56
C GLY A 56 6.88 -6.35 9.92
N GLN A 57 7.75 -5.66 9.16
CA GLN A 57 8.04 -4.26 9.40
C GLN A 57 7.07 -3.33 8.67
N LEU A 58 6.67 -2.28 9.39
CA LEU A 58 6.03 -1.11 8.79
C LEU A 58 7.02 -0.39 7.89
N ARG A 59 6.59 -0.09 6.67
CA ARG A 59 7.40 0.66 5.70
C ARG A 59 6.96 2.11 5.57
N HIS A 60 5.67 2.32 5.38
CA HIS A 60 5.09 3.63 5.12
C HIS A 60 3.75 3.73 5.84
N VAL A 61 3.45 4.90 6.38
CA VAL A 61 2.12 5.31 6.82
C VAL A 61 1.78 6.64 6.20
N GLY A 62 0.50 6.91 6.05
CA GLY A 62 0.10 8.14 5.39
C GLY A 62 -1.38 8.22 5.13
N PHE A 63 -1.72 9.01 4.12
CA PHE A 63 -3.06 9.11 3.58
C PHE A 63 -3.04 9.16 2.06
N GLU A 64 -3.92 8.37 1.46
CA GLU A 64 -4.38 8.63 0.10
C GLU A 64 -5.53 9.65 0.19
N ASP A 65 -5.45 10.76 -0.51
CA ASP A 65 -6.49 11.79 -0.52
C ASP A 65 -6.84 12.21 -1.95
N ASP A 66 -8.12 12.08 -2.32
CA ASP A 66 -8.59 12.45 -3.65
C ASP A 66 -8.51 13.97 -3.91
N ALA A 67 -8.34 14.79 -2.87
CA ALA A 67 -8.28 16.25 -2.97
C ALA A 67 -6.86 16.81 -3.20
N VAL A 68 -5.82 15.97 -3.12
CA VAL A 68 -4.43 16.40 -3.35
C VAL A 68 -3.97 16.00 -4.75
N GLU A 69 -2.98 16.73 -5.26
CA GLU A 69 -2.24 16.36 -6.46
C GLU A 69 -0.83 15.92 -6.07
N GLY A 70 -0.36 14.81 -6.65
CA GLY A 70 1.01 14.35 -6.46
C GLY A 70 1.28 13.68 -5.09
N TYR A 71 2.47 13.92 -4.56
CA TYR A 71 3.01 13.31 -3.34
C TYR A 71 3.66 14.40 -2.45
N SER A 72 3.48 14.28 -1.16
CA SER A 72 4.21 15.02 -0.13
C SER A 72 4.45 14.13 1.09
N SER A 73 5.39 14.52 1.95
CA SER A 73 5.54 13.91 3.28
C SER A 73 5.77 14.96 4.35
N SER A 74 5.46 14.58 5.59
CA SER A 74 5.65 15.40 6.78
C SER A 74 5.98 14.51 7.97
N THR A 75 6.58 15.08 9.02
CA THR A 75 6.90 14.35 10.26
C THR A 75 5.96 14.79 11.36
N ASP A 76 5.38 13.83 12.10
CA ASP A 76 4.52 14.15 13.24
C ASP A 76 5.32 14.52 14.51
N VAL A 77 4.59 14.81 15.59
CA VAL A 77 5.17 15.18 16.88
C VAL A 77 6.00 14.07 17.55
N ASN A 78 5.90 12.83 17.07
CA ASN A 78 6.64 11.67 17.57
C ASN A 78 7.83 11.31 16.67
N GLY A 79 8.06 12.07 15.59
CA GLY A 79 9.13 11.77 14.63
C GLY A 79 8.75 10.75 13.55
N LEU A 80 7.47 10.36 13.44
CA LEU A 80 7.02 9.42 12.40
C LEU A 80 6.80 10.17 11.09
N GLU A 81 7.33 9.65 9.98
CA GLU A 81 7.07 10.17 8.63
C GLU A 81 5.68 9.71 8.15
N TRP A 82 4.89 10.68 7.68
CA TRP A 82 3.57 10.48 7.10
C TRP A 82 3.58 10.94 5.65
N GLU A 83 3.14 10.05 4.75
CA GLU A 83 2.95 10.34 3.33
C GLU A 83 1.55 10.90 3.06
N LEU A 84 1.42 11.79 2.09
CA LEU A 84 0.14 12.28 1.58
C LEU A 84 0.19 12.31 0.06
N PHE A 85 -0.69 11.56 -0.59
CA PHE A 85 -0.68 11.41 -2.03
C PHE A 85 -2.06 11.18 -2.63
N SER A 86 -2.18 11.41 -3.94
CA SER A 86 -3.38 11.07 -4.71
C SER A 86 -3.40 9.59 -5.11
N ALA A 87 -4.59 9.02 -5.35
CA ALA A 87 -4.71 7.66 -5.90
C ALA A 87 -3.95 7.49 -7.22
N ALA A 88 -4.03 8.49 -8.11
CA ALA A 88 -3.32 8.49 -9.39
C ALA A 88 -1.79 8.54 -9.25
N GLU A 89 -1.27 9.17 -8.19
CA GLU A 89 0.17 9.12 -7.87
C GLU A 89 0.58 7.72 -7.41
N GLN A 90 -0.19 7.09 -6.53
CA GLN A 90 0.12 5.75 -6.07
C GLN A 90 0.09 4.73 -7.22
N ASP A 91 -0.95 4.78 -8.07
CA ASP A 91 -1.08 3.88 -9.22
C ASP A 91 0.12 4.04 -10.18
N ARG A 92 0.57 5.28 -10.44
CA ARG A 92 1.79 5.55 -11.23
C ARG A 92 3.05 4.98 -10.56
N ARG A 93 3.19 5.14 -9.24
CA ARG A 93 4.33 4.61 -8.49
C ARG A 93 4.39 3.08 -8.54
N ILE A 94 3.25 2.41 -8.38
CA ILE A 94 3.17 0.94 -8.50
C ILE A 94 3.73 0.49 -9.85
N VAL A 95 3.29 1.10 -10.95
CA VAL A 95 3.77 0.76 -12.30
C VAL A 95 5.27 1.00 -12.44
N SER A 96 5.76 2.14 -11.97
CA SER A 96 7.18 2.50 -12.11
C SER A 96 8.12 1.65 -11.24
N THR A 97 7.65 1.15 -10.10
CA THR A 97 8.48 0.47 -9.09
C THR A 97 8.38 -1.04 -9.18
N TYR A 98 7.17 -1.58 -9.37
CA TYR A 98 6.91 -3.02 -9.34
C TYR A 98 6.54 -3.56 -10.73
N GLY A 99 5.93 -2.74 -11.58
CA GLY A 99 5.43 -3.14 -12.90
C GLY A 99 3.91 -3.04 -13.00
N VAL A 100 3.36 -3.47 -14.14
CA VAL A 100 1.92 -3.33 -14.43
C VAL A 100 1.09 -4.29 -13.57
N PRO A 101 0.14 -3.79 -12.76
CA PRO A 101 -0.72 -4.65 -11.98
C PRO A 101 -1.71 -5.42 -12.83
N VAL A 102 -1.98 -6.66 -12.42
CA VAL A 102 -3.16 -7.40 -12.84
C VAL A 102 -4.30 -7.09 -11.86
N LYS A 103 -5.53 -7.01 -12.38
CA LYS A 103 -6.73 -6.99 -11.53
C LYS A 103 -7.00 -8.41 -11.03
N SER A 104 -7.34 -8.53 -9.74
CA SER A 104 -7.89 -9.76 -9.19
C SER A 104 -9.33 -9.98 -9.65
#